data_AF-A0A1S3Z417-F1
#
_entry.id   AF-A0A1S3Z417-F1
#
_cell.length_a   1.000
_cell.length_b   1.000
_cell.length_c   1.000
_cell.angle_alpha   90.00
_cell.angle_beta   90.00
_cell.angle_gamma   90.00
#
_symmetry.space_group_name_H-M   'P 1'
#
loop_
_entity.id
_entity.type
_entity.pdbx_description
1 polymer ?
#
loop_
_entity_poly.entity_id
_entity_poly.type
_entity_poly.pdbx_seq_one_letter_code
_entity_poly.pdbx_strand_id
1 'polypeptide(L)'
;MRRRVVSSQQLQYVQRLHKWGAAFRSLNSSPSPSTTPSFQQTTTLFSHSEFLSKNKRVEDLMPIATGHEREELEAELQGRDILEMDYPVGPFGTKEAPAVVKSVYDKRIVGCPGAEGEDEHDVVWFWLEKGKPHECPVCSQYFKLDVVGLGGPPDGHGDDH
;
A
#
# COMPACT_ATOMS: atom_id res chain seq x y z
N MET A 1 -16.17 -46.26 -9.43
CA MET A 1 -15.19 -45.62 -10.34
C MET A 1 -15.89 -45.13 -11.59
N ARG A 2 -16.22 -43.84 -11.67
CA ARG A 2 -16.74 -43.17 -12.88
C ARG A 2 -16.16 -41.76 -12.92
N ARG A 3 -15.42 -41.46 -14.00
CA ARG A 3 -14.86 -40.14 -14.33
C ARG A 3 -15.93 -39.30 -15.04
N ARG A 4 -16.00 -38.00 -14.72
CA ARG A 4 -16.40 -36.90 -15.64
C ARG A 4 -15.63 -35.64 -15.21
N VAL A 5 -14.66 -35.19 -16.02
CA VAL A 5 -14.75 -34.23 -17.14
C VAL A 5 -14.67 -32.79 -16.61
N VAL A 6 -13.47 -32.23 -16.71
CA VAL A 6 -13.15 -30.81 -16.48
C VAL A 6 -13.54 -30.04 -17.75
N SER A 7 -14.28 -28.94 -17.55
CA SER A 7 -14.77 -28.05 -18.60
C SER A 7 -13.62 -27.32 -19.31
N SER A 8 -13.69 -27.27 -20.63
CA SER A 8 -12.66 -26.87 -21.60
C SER A 8 -12.48 -25.34 -21.77
N GLN A 9 -12.94 -24.50 -20.85
CA GLN A 9 -13.00 -23.05 -21.08
C GLN A 9 -11.84 -22.21 -20.50
N GLN A 10 -10.82 -22.82 -19.90
CA GLN A 10 -9.81 -22.06 -19.14
C GLN A 10 -8.39 -22.03 -19.75
N LEU A 11 -8.24 -22.29 -21.05
CA LEU A 11 -6.92 -22.34 -21.72
C LEU A 11 -6.87 -21.64 -23.09
N GLN A 12 -7.39 -20.41 -23.24
CA GLN A 12 -7.17 -19.60 -24.45
C GLN A 12 -6.86 -18.11 -24.19
N TYR A 13 -6.09 -17.78 -23.16
CA TYR A 13 -5.61 -16.40 -22.96
C TYR A 13 -4.10 -16.25 -22.94
N VAL A 14 -3.40 -17.10 -23.70
CA VAL A 14 -2.00 -16.86 -24.02
C VAL A 14 -1.81 -17.21 -25.49
N GLN A 15 -1.20 -16.29 -26.24
CA GLN A 15 -0.77 -16.38 -27.65
C GLN A 15 -1.79 -15.94 -28.71
N ARG A 16 -1.73 -14.66 -29.09
CA ARG A 16 -1.70 -14.29 -30.50
C ARG A 16 -0.95 -12.98 -30.72
N LEU A 17 0.30 -13.13 -31.14
CA LEU A 17 1.13 -12.07 -31.70
C LEU A 17 0.88 -11.96 -33.21
N HIS A 18 1.25 -10.78 -33.73
CA HIS A 18 1.81 -10.50 -35.05
C HIS A 18 0.91 -10.09 -36.22
N LYS A 19 1.21 -8.85 -36.65
CA LYS A 19 1.35 -8.33 -38.01
C LYS A 19 0.08 -7.86 -38.72
N TRP A 20 0.04 -6.55 -38.97
CA TRP A 20 0.00 -6.00 -40.33
C TRP A 20 0.73 -4.65 -40.36
N GLY A 21 1.48 -4.41 -41.44
CA GLY A 21 2.33 -3.24 -41.63
C GLY A 21 1.85 -2.32 -42.74
N ALA A 22 2.32 -1.07 -42.61
CA ALA A 22 2.59 -0.02 -43.60
C ALA A 22 1.43 0.60 -44.41
N ALA A 23 1.26 1.93 -44.22
CA ALA A 23 1.32 2.89 -45.31
C ALA A 23 1.69 4.29 -44.78
N PHE A 24 2.85 4.79 -45.20
CA PHE A 24 3.25 6.20 -45.07
C PHE A 24 2.36 7.06 -45.98
N ARG A 25 1.88 8.20 -45.46
CA ARG A 25 1.66 9.40 -46.27
C ARG A 25 2.26 10.60 -45.53
N SER A 26 3.31 11.13 -46.14
CA SER A 26 3.96 12.38 -45.80
C SER A 26 3.04 13.53 -46.20
N LEU A 27 2.79 14.46 -45.27
CA LEU A 27 2.28 15.79 -45.59
C LEU A 27 3.17 16.82 -44.91
N ASN A 28 3.74 17.64 -45.78
CA ASN A 28 4.71 18.69 -45.54
C ASN A 28 3.99 19.93 -45.00
N SER A 29 4.43 20.47 -43.86
CA SER A 29 4.00 21.80 -43.38
C SER A 29 5.18 22.51 -42.72
N SER A 30 5.57 23.65 -43.30
CA SER A 30 6.68 24.53 -42.93
C SER A 30 6.57 25.16 -41.52
N PRO A 31 7.67 25.72 -40.96
CA PRO A 31 7.76 26.11 -39.55
C PRO A 31 7.32 27.56 -39.30
N SER A 32 6.71 27.79 -38.14
CA SER A 32 6.48 29.13 -37.59
C SER A 32 7.30 29.27 -36.30
N PRO A 33 8.08 30.35 -36.10
CA PRO A 33 8.85 30.56 -34.89
C PRO A 33 7.98 31.28 -33.86
N SER A 34 7.50 30.55 -32.85
CA SER A 34 7.03 31.16 -31.61
C SER A 34 8.00 30.79 -30.50
N THR A 35 8.83 31.76 -30.13
CA THR A 35 9.73 31.72 -28.99
C THR A 35 8.89 31.58 -27.71
N THR A 36 8.67 30.35 -27.27
CA THR A 36 8.20 30.06 -25.91
C THR A 36 9.43 29.79 -25.05
N PRO A 37 9.58 30.43 -23.87
CA PRO A 37 10.64 30.06 -22.97
C PRO A 37 10.40 28.60 -22.56
N SER A 38 11.38 27.75 -22.87
CA SER A 38 11.44 26.38 -22.42
C SER A 38 11.40 26.40 -20.89
N PHE A 39 10.23 26.14 -20.33
CA PHE A 39 10.13 25.73 -18.94
C PHE A 39 10.84 24.37 -18.92
N GLN A 40 12.10 24.37 -18.48
CA GLN A 40 12.84 23.15 -18.28
C GLN A 40 12.00 22.31 -17.34
N GLN A 41 11.39 21.26 -17.88
CA GLN A 41 10.79 20.21 -17.06
C GLN A 41 11.92 19.75 -16.15
N THR A 42 11.82 20.11 -14.87
CA THR A 42 12.62 19.48 -13.84
C THR A 42 12.23 18.03 -13.90
N THR A 43 13.02 17.23 -14.60
CA THR A 43 12.95 15.77 -14.53
C THR A 43 13.02 15.45 -13.06
N THR A 44 11.94 14.93 -12.50
CA THR A 44 11.91 14.38 -11.15
C THR A 44 12.92 13.24 -11.13
N LEU A 45 14.16 13.54 -10.76
CA LEU A 45 15.25 12.60 -10.58
C LEU A 45 15.03 11.84 -9.27
N PHE A 46 13.93 11.08 -9.19
CA PHE A 46 13.85 9.96 -8.28
C PHE A 46 14.00 8.72 -9.14
N SER A 47 15.24 8.52 -9.63
CA SER A 47 15.63 7.24 -10.20
C SER A 47 15.70 6.25 -9.05
N HIS A 48 14.59 5.55 -8.78
CA HIS A 48 14.48 4.45 -7.79
C HIS A 48 15.52 3.33 -7.97
N SER A 49 16.35 3.41 -9.01
CA SER A 49 17.38 2.45 -9.39
C SER A 49 18.71 2.60 -8.65
N GLU A 50 19.04 3.73 -8.00
CA GLU A 50 20.37 3.96 -7.41
C GLU A 50 20.49 3.65 -5.92
N PHE A 51 19.41 3.16 -5.31
CA PHE A 51 19.30 3.06 -3.86
C PHE A 51 19.71 1.70 -3.29
N LEU A 52 19.87 0.69 -4.17
CA LEU A 52 20.25 -0.67 -3.82
C LEU A 52 21.78 -0.87 -3.70
N SER A 53 22.49 0.11 -3.14
CA SER A 53 23.91 -0.06 -2.83
C SER A 53 24.07 -0.26 -1.32
N LYS A 54 24.34 -1.50 -0.91
CA LYS A 54 24.64 -1.85 0.48
C LYS A 54 25.80 -0.95 0.96
N ASN A 55 25.54 -0.14 1.99
CA ASN A 55 26.45 0.75 2.74
C ASN A 55 26.42 2.26 2.43
N LYS A 56 25.44 2.80 1.70
CA LYS A 56 25.25 4.27 1.64
C LYS A 56 24.70 4.80 2.96
N ARG A 57 25.15 5.97 3.40
CA ARG A 57 24.55 6.71 4.52
C ARG A 57 23.66 7.84 4.01
N VAL A 58 22.79 8.37 4.85
CA VAL A 58 21.95 9.52 4.48
C VAL A 58 22.79 10.74 4.14
N GLU A 59 23.92 10.95 4.83
CA GLU A 59 24.81 12.07 4.55
C GLU A 59 25.42 12.02 3.14
N ASP A 60 25.57 10.83 2.55
CA ASP A 60 26.11 10.66 1.20
C ASP A 60 25.08 11.01 0.12
N LEU A 61 23.79 10.90 0.45
CA LEU A 61 22.66 11.17 -0.45
C LEU A 61 22.14 12.59 -0.30
N MET A 62 21.81 12.99 0.94
CA MET A 62 21.28 14.30 1.30
C MET A 62 21.95 14.80 2.59
N PRO A 63 23.11 15.48 2.48
CA PRO A 63 23.92 15.92 3.63
C PRO A 63 23.20 16.84 4.62
N ILE A 64 22.16 17.56 4.18
CA ILE A 64 21.40 18.52 4.99
C ILE A 64 20.09 17.94 5.56
N ALA A 65 19.78 16.67 5.29
CA ALA A 65 18.57 16.03 5.79
C ALA A 65 18.59 15.91 7.31
N THR A 66 17.53 16.38 7.97
CA THR A 66 17.39 16.36 9.44
C THR A 66 15.93 16.07 9.84
N GLY A 67 15.71 15.68 11.09
CA GLY A 67 14.36 15.36 11.59
C GLY A 67 13.73 14.18 10.86
N HIS A 68 12.42 14.26 10.57
CA HIS A 68 11.67 13.17 9.93
C HIS A 68 12.17 12.84 8.51
N GLU A 69 12.67 13.83 7.77
CA GLU A 69 13.26 13.60 6.44
C GLU A 69 14.45 12.63 6.54
N ARG A 70 15.33 12.82 7.52
CA ARG A 70 16.46 11.92 7.75
C ARG A 70 16.00 10.54 8.18
N GLU A 71 15.00 10.46 9.07
CA GLU A 71 14.47 9.20 9.58
C GLU A 71 13.90 8.32 8.45
N GLU A 72 13.14 8.92 7.53
CA GLU A 72 12.58 8.27 6.34
C GLU A 72 13.69 7.72 5.44
N LEU A 73 14.70 8.53 5.12
CA LEU A 73 15.83 8.10 4.28
C LEU A 73 16.66 6.98 4.92
N GLU A 74 16.89 7.03 6.24
CA GLU A 74 17.58 5.97 6.97
C GLU A 74 16.79 4.65 6.93
N ALA A 75 15.47 4.72 7.05
CA ALA A 75 14.57 3.58 6.97
C ALA A 75 14.61 2.95 5.58
N GLU A 76 14.42 3.77 4.55
CA GLU A 76 14.49 3.33 3.17
C GLU A 76 15.85 2.66 2.91
N LEU A 77 16.98 3.26 3.32
CA LEU A 77 18.33 2.72 3.08
C LEU A 77 18.53 1.34 3.72
N GLN A 78 17.86 1.09 4.84
CA GLN A 78 17.83 -0.20 5.53
C GLN A 78 16.84 -1.19 4.89
N GLY A 79 16.04 -0.73 3.92
CA GLY A 79 14.98 -1.51 3.28
C GLY A 79 13.78 -1.74 4.18
N ARG A 80 13.55 -0.87 5.18
CA ARG A 80 12.38 -0.91 6.06
C ARG A 80 11.41 0.21 5.72
N ASP A 81 10.12 -0.06 5.82
CA ASP A 81 9.07 0.96 5.78
C ASP A 81 8.72 1.36 7.23
N ILE A 82 8.74 2.66 7.52
CA ILE A 82 8.40 3.17 8.86
C ILE A 82 6.92 2.94 9.18
N LEU A 83 6.06 3.00 8.16
CA LEU A 83 4.61 2.97 8.30
C LEU A 83 4.01 1.60 7.94
N GLU A 84 4.82 0.53 7.92
CA GLU A 84 4.37 -0.82 7.55
C GLU A 84 3.13 -1.29 8.33
N MET A 85 3.03 -0.93 9.61
CA MET A 85 1.90 -1.25 10.49
C MET A 85 0.58 -0.59 10.05
N ASP A 86 0.63 0.47 9.25
CA ASP A 86 -0.57 1.19 8.86
C ASP A 86 -1.45 0.46 7.85
N TYR A 87 -0.87 -0.52 7.17
CA TYR A 87 -1.53 -1.31 6.13
C TYR A 87 -1.67 -2.77 6.57
N PRO A 88 -2.58 -3.10 7.50
CA PRO A 88 -2.77 -4.48 7.92
C PRO A 88 -3.32 -5.32 6.76
N VAL A 89 -2.52 -6.28 6.32
CA VAL A 89 -2.92 -7.27 5.30
C VAL A 89 -2.99 -8.63 5.98
N GLY A 90 -4.13 -9.31 5.85
CA GLY A 90 -4.33 -10.61 6.46
C GLY A 90 -5.59 -11.31 5.94
N PRO A 91 -5.77 -12.59 6.30
CA PRO A 91 -6.99 -13.31 5.96
C PRO A 91 -8.20 -12.73 6.69
N PHE A 92 -9.39 -13.13 6.25
CA PHE A 92 -10.63 -12.80 6.93
C PHE A 92 -10.60 -13.31 8.39
N GLY A 93 -10.86 -12.39 9.32
CA GLY A 93 -10.79 -12.65 10.76
C GLY A 93 -11.99 -13.42 11.28
N THR A 94 -11.75 -14.57 11.90
CA THR A 94 -12.77 -15.38 12.58
C THR A 94 -12.68 -15.22 14.10
N LYS A 95 -13.67 -15.72 14.84
CA LYS A 95 -13.67 -15.64 16.31
C LYS A 95 -12.46 -16.35 16.92
N GLU A 96 -12.06 -17.48 16.35
CA GLU A 96 -10.91 -18.28 16.79
C GLU A 96 -9.59 -17.71 16.27
N ALA A 97 -9.58 -17.18 15.05
CA ALA A 97 -8.42 -16.57 14.40
C ALA A 97 -8.76 -15.15 13.90
N PRO A 98 -8.80 -14.15 14.81
CA PRO A 98 -9.16 -12.78 14.48
C PRO A 98 -8.06 -12.09 13.67
N ALA A 99 -8.46 -11.12 12.83
CA ALA A 99 -7.55 -10.27 12.09
C ALA A 99 -6.75 -9.39 13.07
N VAL A 100 -5.43 -9.45 12.98
CA VAL A 100 -4.53 -8.77 13.91
C VAL A 100 -4.20 -7.39 13.38
N VAL A 101 -4.51 -6.37 14.16
CA VAL A 101 -4.18 -4.98 13.83
C VAL A 101 -3.13 -4.48 14.82
N LYS A 102 -1.95 -4.12 14.31
CA LYS A 102 -0.87 -3.57 15.12
C LYS A 102 -1.16 -2.11 15.50
N SER A 103 -0.75 -1.69 16.69
CA SER A 103 -0.87 -0.30 17.16
C SER A 103 0.28 0.09 18.09
N VAL A 104 0.67 1.37 18.09
CA VAL A 104 1.60 1.92 19.09
C VAL A 104 0.89 2.14 20.44
N TYR A 105 -0.40 2.49 20.38
CA TYR A 105 -1.25 2.83 21.53
C TYR A 105 -2.21 1.70 21.88
N ASP A 106 -2.85 1.77 23.05
CA ASP A 106 -3.83 0.78 23.53
C ASP A 106 -5.20 0.87 22.81
N LYS A 107 -5.42 1.88 21.96
CA LYS A 107 -6.61 2.04 21.11
C LYS A 107 -6.23 2.56 19.72
N ARG A 108 -6.88 2.05 18.66
CA ARG A 108 -6.68 2.48 17.26
C ARG A 108 -8.00 2.53 16.49
N ILE A 109 -8.14 3.49 15.59
CA ILE A 109 -9.26 3.55 14.65
C ILE A 109 -9.01 2.55 13.52
N VAL A 110 -9.99 1.69 13.24
CA VAL A 110 -9.93 0.67 12.19
C VAL A 110 -11.14 0.80 11.27
N GLY A 111 -10.91 0.63 9.97
CA GLY A 111 -11.95 0.59 8.95
C GLY A 111 -12.05 -0.80 8.34
N CYS A 112 -13.25 -1.39 8.34
CA CYS A 112 -13.53 -2.66 7.68
C CYS A 112 -14.27 -2.42 6.37
N PRO A 113 -13.68 -2.72 5.18
CA PRO A 113 -14.36 -2.66 3.89
C PRO A 113 -15.13 -3.94 3.53
N GLY A 114 -15.04 -4.98 4.38
CA GLY A 114 -15.61 -6.30 4.08
C GLY A 114 -14.62 -7.23 3.39
N ALA A 115 -15.09 -8.43 3.04
CA ALA A 115 -14.32 -9.42 2.28
C ALA A 115 -14.68 -9.37 0.80
N GLU A 116 -13.85 -9.96 -0.06
CA GLU A 116 -14.19 -10.11 -1.48
C GLU A 116 -15.48 -10.93 -1.66
N GLY A 117 -16.40 -10.46 -2.52
CA GLY A 117 -17.61 -11.20 -2.88
C GLY A 117 -18.86 -10.68 -2.18
N GLU A 118 -19.60 -11.58 -1.50
CA GLU A 118 -20.92 -11.26 -0.91
C GLU A 118 -20.82 -10.45 0.40
N ASP A 119 -19.65 -10.47 1.04
CA ASP A 119 -19.38 -9.78 2.31
C ASP A 119 -18.72 -8.40 2.09
N GLU A 120 -18.69 -7.89 0.86
CA GLU A 120 -18.23 -6.53 0.52
C GLU A 120 -19.27 -5.50 0.99
N HIS A 121 -18.83 -4.45 1.67
CA HIS A 121 -19.72 -3.41 2.16
C HIS A 121 -19.02 -2.04 2.29
N ASP A 122 -19.81 -0.97 2.49
CA ASP A 122 -19.26 0.36 2.77
C ASP A 122 -18.38 0.34 4.03
N VAL A 123 -17.32 1.16 4.05
CA VAL A 123 -16.34 1.12 5.13
C VAL A 123 -16.98 1.43 6.48
N VAL A 124 -16.92 0.45 7.39
CA VAL A 124 -17.35 0.63 8.79
C VAL A 124 -16.14 1.01 9.63
N TRP A 125 -16.18 2.20 10.21
CA TRP A 125 -15.13 2.70 11.10
C TRP A 125 -15.48 2.46 12.57
N PHE A 126 -14.53 1.99 13.35
CA PHE A 126 -14.71 1.74 14.78
C PHE A 126 -13.40 1.92 15.57
N TRP A 127 -13.56 2.12 16.89
CA TRP A 127 -12.45 2.08 17.84
C TRP A 127 -12.16 0.63 18.23
N LEU A 128 -10.94 0.18 17.97
CA LEU A 128 -10.44 -1.12 18.41
C LEU A 128 -9.58 -0.92 19.66
N GLU A 129 -9.97 -1.55 20.77
CA GLU A 129 -9.27 -1.44 22.06
C GLU A 129 -8.47 -2.71 22.38
N LYS A 130 -7.35 -2.54 23.09
CA LYS A 130 -6.56 -3.66 23.59
C LYS A 130 -7.38 -4.56 24.51
N GLY A 131 -7.28 -5.87 24.29
CA GLY A 131 -7.95 -6.88 25.09
C GLY A 131 -9.45 -7.02 24.84
N LYS A 132 -10.05 -6.19 23.96
CA LYS A 132 -11.46 -6.28 23.56
C LYS A 132 -11.55 -6.50 22.06
N PRO A 133 -11.66 -7.77 21.60
CA PRO A 133 -11.90 -8.05 20.19
C PRO A 133 -13.19 -7.38 19.71
N HIS A 134 -13.17 -6.84 18.50
CA HIS A 134 -14.32 -6.20 17.87
C HIS A 134 -14.84 -7.07 16.73
N GLU A 135 -16.16 -7.22 16.63
CA GLU A 135 -16.83 -7.89 15.53
C GLU A 135 -17.48 -6.85 14.63
N CYS A 136 -17.19 -6.89 13.34
CA CYS A 136 -17.82 -5.99 12.38
C CYS A 136 -19.32 -6.28 12.29
N PRO A 137 -20.21 -5.27 12.42
CA PRO A 137 -21.66 -5.48 12.43
C PRO A 137 -22.26 -5.91 11.08
N VAL A 138 -21.48 -5.87 9.99
CA VAL A 138 -21.95 -6.19 8.63
C VAL A 138 -21.42 -7.54 8.16
N CYS A 139 -20.10 -7.68 8.02
CA CYS A 139 -19.49 -8.94 7.55
C CYS A 139 -19.20 -9.94 8.68
N SER A 140 -19.41 -9.61 9.95
CA SER A 140 -19.08 -10.48 11.10
C SER A 140 -17.60 -10.85 11.23
N GLN A 141 -16.69 -10.04 10.63
CA GLN A 141 -15.25 -10.22 10.79
C GLN A 141 -14.79 -9.83 12.20
N TYR A 142 -13.91 -10.63 12.79
CA TYR A 142 -13.32 -10.36 14.09
C TYR A 142 -11.95 -9.69 13.96
N PHE A 143 -11.72 -8.66 14.77
CA PHE A 143 -10.48 -7.91 14.86
C PHE A 143 -9.92 -7.94 16.28
N LYS A 144 -8.60 -8.07 16.41
CA LYS A 144 -7.88 -7.91 17.68
C LYS A 144 -6.75 -6.91 17.54
N LEU A 145 -6.56 -6.08 18.57
CA LEU A 145 -5.43 -5.16 18.65
C LEU A 145 -4.20 -5.87 19.20
N ASP A 146 -3.05 -5.68 18.57
CA ASP A 146 -1.73 -6.05 19.09
C ASP A 146 -0.88 -4.79 19.29
N VAL A 147 -0.43 -4.56 20.52
CA VAL A 147 0.31 -3.34 20.87
C VAL A 147 1.81 -3.59 20.72
N VAL A 148 2.43 -2.91 19.77
CA VAL A 148 3.86 -3.06 19.42
C VAL A 148 4.75 -1.93 19.97
N GLY A 149 4.16 -0.95 20.67
CA GLY A 149 4.84 0.21 21.25
C GLY A 149 4.74 0.30 22.76
N LEU A 150 4.92 1.52 23.29
CA LEU A 150 4.80 1.81 24.73
C LEU A 150 3.38 1.60 25.27
N GLY A 151 2.37 1.56 24.39
CA GLY A 151 0.97 1.51 24.79
C GLY A 151 0.49 2.84 25.38
N GLY A 152 -0.59 2.77 26.15
CA GLY A 152 -1.25 3.93 26.73
C GLY A 152 -2.33 4.54 25.83
N PRO A 153 -3.12 5.47 26.39
CA PRO A 153 -4.18 6.14 25.66
C PRO A 153 -3.59 7.10 24.62
N PRO A 154 -4.16 7.17 23.40
CA PRO A 154 -3.59 7.95 22.30
C PRO A 154 -3.62 9.47 22.53
N ASP A 155 -4.45 9.96 23.44
CA ASP A 155 -4.59 11.38 23.81
C ASP A 155 -3.69 11.80 24.99
N GLY A 156 -2.99 10.85 25.63
CA GLY A 156 -2.08 11.11 26.75
C GLY A 156 -2.78 11.53 28.05
N HIS A 157 -4.11 11.49 28.10
CA HIS A 157 -4.89 11.69 29.31
C HIS A 157 -5.28 10.30 29.84
N GLY A 158 -4.87 9.97 31.07
CA GLY A 158 -5.22 8.68 31.68
C GLY A 158 -6.73 8.48 31.69
N ASP A 159 -7.18 7.22 31.58
CA ASP A 159 -8.58 6.85 31.78
C ASP A 159 -8.91 6.97 33.29
N ASP A 160 -9.03 8.20 33.81
CA ASP A 160 -9.55 8.50 35.15
C ASP A 160 -11.08 8.34 35.17
N HIS A 161 -11.57 7.11 35.07
CA HIS A 161 -12.99 6.77 35.24
C HIS A 161 -13.20 5.50 36.07
#